data_AF-A0A3A5MVR9-F1
#
_entry.id   AF-A0A3A5MVR9-F1
#
_cell.length_a   1.000
_cell.length_b   1.000
_cell.length_c   1.000
_cell.angle_alpha   90.00
_cell.angle_beta   90.00
_cell.angle_gamma   90.00
#
_symmetry.space_group_name_H-M   'P 1'
#
loop_
_entity.id
_entity.type
_entity.pdbx_description
1 polymer ?
#
loop_
_entity_poly.entity_id
_entity_poly.type
_entity_poly.pdbx_seq_one_letter_code
_entity_poly.pdbx_strand_id
1 'polypeptide(L)'
;MKNRWKNTIAALAIAAPLALSAGPAYAATEYPTEGGTWNYGNTMGHNYSDYMLETRHASTVICGDRTNRVAADGYKWSNAALTAVSGCGFWYDPM
;
A
#
# COMPACT_ATOMS: atom_id res chain seq x y z
N MET A 1 -4.09 -51.67 -15.02
CA MET A 1 -4.67 -51.17 -13.76
C MET A 1 -3.81 -51.62 -12.58
N LYS A 2 -3.02 -50.73 -11.97
CA LYS A 2 -2.33 -50.95 -10.69
C LYS A 2 -2.25 -49.61 -9.94
N ASN A 3 -3.14 -49.42 -8.96
CA ASN A 3 -3.15 -48.27 -8.06
C ASN A 3 -2.21 -48.57 -6.88
N ARG A 4 -1.12 -47.80 -6.70
CA ARG A 4 -0.33 -47.80 -5.45
C ARG A 4 0.52 -46.55 -5.28
N TRP A 5 0.02 -45.51 -4.60
CA TRP A 5 0.90 -44.53 -3.95
C TRP A 5 0.30 -44.13 -2.60
N LYS A 6 0.71 -44.84 -1.55
CA LYS A 6 0.79 -44.31 -0.19
C LYS A 6 2.05 -43.45 -0.16
N ASN A 7 2.00 -42.20 0.31
CA ASN A 7 3.19 -41.53 0.83
C ASN A 7 2.78 -40.58 1.96
N THR A 8 3.62 -40.61 2.99
CA THR A 8 3.41 -40.18 4.36
C THR A 8 3.79 -38.71 4.55
N ILE A 9 3.21 -38.13 5.59
CA ILE A 9 3.33 -36.78 6.15
C ILE A 9 4.76 -36.23 6.18
N ALA A 10 4.94 -34.97 5.78
CA ALA A 10 5.99 -34.10 6.30
C ALA A 10 5.32 -32.79 6.75
N ALA A 11 5.03 -32.68 8.05
CA ALA A 11 4.59 -31.44 8.66
C ALA A 11 5.75 -30.45 8.64
N LEU A 12 5.64 -29.41 7.83
CA LEU A 12 6.59 -28.31 7.82
C LEU A 12 6.35 -27.48 9.08
N ALA A 13 7.25 -27.55 10.05
CA ALA A 13 7.24 -26.67 11.21
C ALA A 13 7.40 -25.22 10.72
N ILE A 14 6.32 -24.43 10.78
CA ILE A 14 6.36 -23.02 10.42
C ILE A 14 7.05 -22.29 11.57
N ALA A 15 8.21 -21.72 11.27
CA ALA A 15 9.01 -20.90 12.17
C ALA A 15 8.16 -19.77 12.77
N ALA A 16 8.30 -19.55 14.08
CA ALA A 16 7.68 -18.45 14.78
C ALA A 16 8.16 -17.11 14.20
N PRO A 17 7.28 -16.18 13.82
CA PRO A 17 7.72 -14.88 13.34
C PRO A 17 8.29 -14.06 14.49
N LEU A 18 9.53 -13.59 14.27
CA LEU A 18 10.16 -12.52 15.03
C LEU A 18 9.20 -11.34 15.12
N ALA A 19 8.91 -10.88 16.34
CA ALA A 19 8.11 -9.69 16.59
C ALA A 19 8.87 -8.44 16.11
N LEU A 20 8.74 -8.11 14.82
CA LEU A 20 9.07 -6.78 14.32
C LEU A 20 8.03 -5.82 14.88
N SER A 21 8.47 -4.77 15.56
CA SER A 21 7.63 -3.65 15.99
C SER A 21 7.14 -2.86 14.76
N ALA A 22 6.15 -3.39 14.05
CA ALA A 22 5.42 -2.65 13.04
C ALA A 22 4.42 -1.74 13.76
N GLY A 23 4.36 -0.45 13.40
CA GLY A 23 3.31 0.44 13.87
C GLY A 23 1.91 -0.11 13.50
N PRO A 24 0.84 0.38 14.17
CA PRO A 24 -0.51 -0.06 13.84
C PRO A 24 -0.82 0.25 12.37
N ALA A 25 -1.31 -0.75 11.65
CA ALA A 25 -1.81 -0.54 10.29
C ALA A 25 -3.01 0.42 10.33
N TYR A 26 -3.11 1.29 9.34
CA TYR A 26 -4.20 2.24 9.21
C TYR A 26 -4.47 2.51 7.73
N ALA A 27 -5.72 2.72 7.39
CA ALA A 27 -6.18 3.10 6.07
C ALA A 27 -7.35 4.08 6.21
N ALA A 28 -7.41 5.07 5.34
CA ALA A 28 -8.54 5.97 5.23
C ALA A 28 -8.87 6.27 3.77
N THR A 29 -10.12 6.68 3.59
CA THR A 29 -10.67 7.17 2.34
C THR A 29 -11.27 8.54 2.59
N GLU A 30 -10.91 9.50 1.75
CA GLU A 30 -11.45 10.85 1.71
C GLU A 30 -12.03 11.16 0.34
N TYR A 31 -13.00 12.06 0.30
CA TYR A 31 -13.63 12.56 -0.91
C TYR A 31 -13.43 14.07 -0.97
N PRO A 32 -12.37 14.55 -1.65
CA PRO A 32 -12.05 15.97 -1.71
C PRO A 32 -13.16 16.82 -2.34
N THR A 33 -13.22 18.10 -1.98
CA THR A 33 -14.30 19.02 -2.40
C THR A 33 -14.32 19.32 -3.89
N GLU A 34 -13.16 19.25 -4.53
CA GLU A 34 -12.95 19.35 -5.97
C GLU A 34 -13.40 18.09 -6.73
N GLY A 35 -13.80 17.05 -5.99
CA GLY A 35 -14.20 15.75 -6.52
C GLY A 35 -13.11 14.69 -6.39
N GLY A 36 -13.43 13.50 -6.89
CA GLY A 36 -12.52 12.36 -6.86
C GLY A 36 -12.54 11.58 -5.55
N THR A 37 -11.54 10.71 -5.41
CA THR A 37 -11.38 9.81 -4.26
C THR A 37 -9.91 9.72 -3.89
N TRP A 38 -9.60 9.88 -2.61
CA TRP A 38 -8.26 9.72 -2.07
C TRP A 38 -8.23 8.58 -1.06
N ASN A 39 -7.38 7.57 -1.29
CA ASN A 39 -7.13 6.47 -0.36
C ASN A 39 -5.68 6.56 0.11
N TYR A 40 -5.44 6.49 1.41
CA TYR A 40 -4.09 6.54 1.96
C TYR A 40 -3.96 5.69 3.21
N GLY A 41 -2.73 5.29 3.51
CA GLY A 41 -2.50 4.46 4.68
C GLY A 41 -1.15 3.78 4.76
N ASN A 42 -1.04 2.95 5.77
CA ASN A 42 0.12 2.13 6.11
C ASN A 42 -0.35 0.69 6.41
N THR A 43 0.31 -0.29 5.81
CA THR A 43 0.16 -1.71 6.13
C THR A 43 1.53 -2.38 6.22
N MET A 44 1.92 -2.91 7.39
CA MET A 44 3.16 -3.71 7.57
C MET A 44 4.39 -3.20 6.79
N GLY A 45 4.64 -1.89 6.85
CA GLY A 45 5.78 -1.27 6.18
C GLY A 45 5.52 -0.80 4.74
N HIS A 46 4.33 -0.99 4.19
CA HIS A 46 3.88 -0.42 2.92
C HIS A 46 3.07 0.85 3.18
N ASN A 47 3.55 1.99 2.69
CA ASN A 47 2.92 3.30 2.87
C ASN A 47 2.44 3.76 1.50
N TYR A 48 1.17 4.10 1.36
CA TYR A 48 0.55 4.41 0.07
C TYR A 48 -0.31 5.69 0.13
N SER A 49 -0.34 6.39 -1.00
CA SER A 49 -1.25 7.49 -1.29
C SER A 49 -1.76 7.27 -2.71
N ASP A 50 -3.06 7.03 -2.85
CA ASP A 50 -3.73 6.72 -4.10
C ASP A 50 -4.82 7.77 -4.33
N TYR A 51 -4.70 8.59 -5.37
CA TYR A 51 -5.68 9.63 -5.67
C TYR A 51 -6.21 9.47 -7.08
N MET A 52 -7.53 9.65 -7.26
CA MET A 52 -8.20 9.65 -8.55
C MET A 52 -9.05 10.91 -8.68
N LEU A 53 -8.85 11.65 -9.76
CA LEU A 53 -9.60 12.86 -10.11
C LEU A 53 -9.90 12.86 -11.63
N GLU A 54 -10.90 13.61 -12.10
CA GLU A 54 -11.19 13.74 -13.53
C GLU A 54 -10.08 14.48 -14.30
N THR A 55 -9.46 15.47 -13.67
CA THR A 55 -8.41 16.29 -14.27
C THR A 55 -7.03 15.70 -13.97
N ARG A 56 -5.99 16.39 -14.43
CA ARG A 56 -4.62 16.07 -14.05
C ARG A 56 -4.47 16.19 -12.53
N HIS A 57 -3.79 15.22 -11.93
CA HIS A 57 -3.60 15.15 -10.48
C HIS A 57 -2.36 14.34 -10.13
N ALA A 58 -1.97 14.36 -8.85
CA ALA A 58 -0.91 13.52 -8.33
C ALA A 58 -1.16 13.05 -6.89
N SER A 59 -0.46 11.99 -6.53
CA SER A 59 -0.32 11.51 -5.16
C SER A 59 1.14 11.50 -4.75
N THR A 60 1.40 11.66 -3.46
CA THR A 60 2.76 11.71 -2.91
C THR A 60 2.83 10.96 -1.58
N VAL A 61 3.89 10.18 -1.40
CA VAL A 61 4.30 9.58 -0.13
C VAL A 61 5.71 10.07 0.21
N ILE A 62 5.90 10.59 1.42
CA ILE A 62 7.22 11.01 1.92
C ILE A 62 7.51 10.25 3.21
N CYS A 63 8.65 9.58 3.28
CA CYS A 63 9.10 8.80 4.44
C CYS A 63 10.57 9.16 4.73
N GLY A 64 10.80 10.12 5.64
CA GLY A 64 12.14 10.66 5.89
C GLY A 64 12.69 11.40 4.67
N ASP A 65 13.82 10.94 4.14
CA ASP A 65 14.49 11.47 2.94
C ASP A 65 13.95 10.88 1.62
N ARG A 66 13.07 9.88 1.69
CA ARG A 66 12.50 9.21 0.52
C ARG A 66 11.18 9.85 0.14
N THR A 67 11.05 10.16 -1.15
CA THR A 67 9.81 10.68 -1.74
C THR A 67 9.43 9.84 -2.94
N ASN A 68 8.16 9.45 -3.03
CA ASN A 68 7.56 8.93 -4.25
C ASN A 68 6.38 9.82 -4.62
N ARG A 69 6.38 10.36 -5.85
CA ARG A 69 5.32 11.18 -6.40
C ARG A 69 4.92 10.62 -7.74
N VAL A 70 3.62 10.36 -7.91
CA VAL A 70 3.06 9.81 -9.14
C VAL A 70 1.96 10.73 -9.63
N ALA A 71 2.02 11.10 -10.90
CA ALA A 71 0.98 11.90 -11.56
C ALA A 71 0.13 11.01 -12.47
N ALA A 72 -1.14 11.38 -12.61
CA ALA A 72 -2.09 10.76 -13.51
C ALA A 72 -3.01 11.82 -14.14
N ASP A 73 -3.68 11.43 -15.23
CA ASP A 73 -4.63 12.27 -15.95
C ASP A 73 -5.92 11.48 -16.20
N GLY A 74 -7.06 12.18 -16.19
CA GLY A 74 -8.36 11.51 -16.26
C GLY A 74 -8.63 10.72 -14.99
N TYR A 75 -9.75 9.99 -14.96
CA TYR A 75 -10.17 9.07 -13.90
C TYR A 75 -9.23 7.85 -13.65
N LYS A 76 -7.93 7.99 -13.90
CA LYS A 76 -6.89 7.03 -13.54
C LYS A 76 -6.43 7.29 -12.12
N TRP A 77 -5.95 6.25 -11.46
CA TRP A 77 -5.32 6.40 -10.16
C TRP A 77 -3.87 6.85 -10.30
N SER A 78 -3.50 7.84 -9.52
CA SER A 78 -2.11 8.15 -9.19
C SER A 78 -1.71 7.34 -7.95
N ASN A 79 -0.90 6.31 -8.12
CA ASN A 79 -0.52 5.39 -7.04
C ASN A 79 0.92 5.62 -6.58
N ALA A 80 1.10 6.37 -5.48
CA ALA A 80 2.41 6.57 -4.86
C ALA A 80 2.58 5.63 -3.67
N ALA A 81 3.72 4.96 -3.59
CA ALA A 81 4.01 4.05 -2.48
C ALA A 81 5.49 4.00 -2.09
N LEU A 82 5.77 3.79 -0.80
CA LEU A 82 7.11 3.57 -0.26
C LEU A 82 7.10 2.50 0.83
N THR A 83 8.14 1.66 0.83
CA THR A 83 8.35 0.69 1.91
C THR A 83 9.12 1.34 3.07
N ALA A 84 8.48 1.58 4.22
CA ALA A 84 9.08 2.20 5.41
C ALA A 84 8.38 1.78 6.70
N VAL A 85 9.12 1.65 7.80
CA VAL A 85 8.62 1.11 9.07
C VAL A 85 7.79 2.10 9.91
N SER A 86 7.96 3.41 9.71
CA SER A 86 7.14 4.46 10.36
C SER A 86 7.47 5.85 9.77
N GLY A 87 6.72 6.88 10.19
CA GLY A 87 7.07 8.28 9.96
C GLY A 87 6.81 8.78 8.53
N CYS A 88 5.80 8.23 7.85
CA CYS A 88 5.43 8.67 6.52
C CYS A 88 4.26 9.67 6.55
N GLY A 89 4.31 10.64 5.65
CA GLY A 89 3.17 11.48 5.30
C GLY A 89 2.59 11.11 3.93
N PHE A 90 1.32 11.44 3.74
CA PHE A 90 0.53 11.16 2.55
C PHE A 90 -0.11 12.45 2.05
N TRP A 91 -0.02 12.72 0.75
CA TRP A 91 -0.64 13.88 0.12
C TRP A 91 -1.28 13.51 -1.21
N TYR A 92 -2.27 14.30 -1.60
CA TYR A 92 -2.82 14.39 -2.95
C TYR A 92 -2.71 15.84 -3.44
N ASP A 93 -2.78 16.02 -4.77
CA ASP A 93 -2.61 17.31 -5.42
C ASP A 93 -3.49 17.39 -6.68
N PRO A 94 -4.59 18.16 -6.66
CA PRO A 94 -5.34 18.51 -7.87
C PRO A 94 -4.54 19.58 -8.65
N MET A 95 -4.14 19.26 -9.89
CA MET A 95 -3.34 20.17 -10.73
C MET A 95 -4.17 21.14 -11.56
#